data_AF-A0A9P6K7C0-F1
#
_entry.id   AF-A0A9P6K7C0-F1
#
_cell.length_a   1.000
_cell.length_b   1.000
_cell.length_c   1.000
_cell.angle_alpha   90.00
_cell.angle_beta   90.00
_cell.angle_gamma   90.00
#
_symmetry.space_group_name_H-M   'P 1'
#
loop_
_entity.id
_entity.type
_entity.pdbx_description
1 polymer ?
#
loop_
_entity_poly.entity_id
_entity_poly.type
_entity_poly.pdbx_seq_one_letter_code
_entity_poly.pdbx_strand_id
1 'polypeptide(L)'
;VKNLQAVTDVSLYQTLNYVFPYNNLEFQTDISLLIVSFGKSLVPVDCAITLQPGEIHDGLEPSEEQLQEFRKYISVLRLADYKLPEEIAKEIETEFMEQRKAASAAGTALPSAEELAFSILLA
;
A
#
# COMPACT_ATOMS: atom_id res chain seq x y z
N VAL A 1 -21.56 11.46 -2.13
CA VAL A 1 -21.19 10.04 -2.31
C VAL A 1 -20.28 9.81 -3.51
N LYS A 2 -20.53 10.46 -4.67
CA LYS A 2 -19.70 10.31 -5.89
C LYS A 2 -18.20 10.52 -5.67
N ASN A 3 -17.80 11.56 -4.93
CA ASN A 3 -16.38 11.83 -4.70
C ASN A 3 -15.70 10.75 -3.85
N LEU A 4 -16.39 10.24 -2.82
CA LEU A 4 -15.86 9.17 -1.97
C LEU A 4 -15.69 7.89 -2.79
N GLN A 5 -16.67 7.58 -3.63
CA GLN A 5 -16.60 6.44 -4.55
C GLN A 5 -15.44 6.58 -5.54
N ALA A 6 -15.24 7.77 -6.12
CA ALA A 6 -14.11 8.03 -7.01
C ALA A 6 -12.75 7.84 -6.32
N VAL A 7 -12.61 8.28 -5.07
CA VAL A 7 -11.37 8.07 -4.29
C VAL A 7 -11.18 6.58 -3.96
N THR A 8 -12.25 5.85 -3.63
CA THR A 8 -12.21 4.41 -3.44
C THR A 8 -11.78 3.67 -4.71
N ASP A 9 -12.32 4.07 -5.87
CA ASP A 9 -12.01 3.45 -7.15
C ASP A 9 -10.54 3.72 -7.53
N VAL A 10 -10.03 4.93 -7.29
CA VAL A 10 -8.59 5.24 -7.47
C VAL A 10 -7.73 4.44 -6.49
N SER A 11 -8.15 4.28 -5.24
CA SER A 11 -7.39 3.55 -4.23
C SER A 11 -7.26 2.06 -4.54
N LEU A 12 -8.32 1.42 -5.01
CA LEU A 12 -8.34 -0.03 -5.27
C LEU A 12 -7.88 -0.39 -6.68
N TYR A 13 -8.33 0.38 -7.67
CA TYR A 13 -8.21 -0.01 -9.07
C TYR A 13 -7.32 0.93 -9.87
N GLN A 14 -6.89 2.05 -9.27
CA GLN A 14 -6.17 3.10 -9.99
C GLN A 14 -6.93 3.59 -11.22
N THR A 15 -8.27 3.58 -11.15
CA THR A 15 -9.14 4.07 -12.22
C THR A 15 -10.03 5.21 -11.75
N LEU A 16 -10.17 6.23 -12.58
CA LEU A 16 -11.04 7.36 -12.31
C LEU A 16 -12.17 7.43 -13.35
N ASN A 17 -13.40 7.29 -12.87
CA ASN A 17 -14.61 7.43 -13.68
C ASN A 17 -15.09 8.87 -13.69
N TYR A 18 -15.17 9.48 -14.88
CA TYR A 18 -15.65 10.85 -15.06
C TYR A 18 -16.88 10.90 -15.96
N VAL A 19 -17.96 11.49 -15.43
CA VAL A 19 -19.22 11.66 -16.14
C VAL A 19 -19.29 13.06 -16.74
N PHE A 20 -19.10 13.14 -18.06
CA PHE A 20 -19.40 14.34 -18.86
C PHE A 20 -20.91 14.42 -19.15
N PRO A 21 -21.43 15.58 -19.58
CA PRO A 21 -22.86 15.75 -19.85
C PRO A 21 -23.45 14.75 -20.86
N TYR A 22 -22.62 14.18 -21.75
CA TYR A 22 -23.06 13.27 -22.81
C TYR A 22 -22.32 11.92 -22.84
N ASN A 23 -21.19 11.80 -22.14
CA ASN A 23 -20.31 10.62 -22.17
C ASN A 23 -19.84 10.27 -20.75
N ASN A 24 -19.61 8.98 -20.48
CA ASN A 24 -18.87 8.52 -19.31
C ASN A 24 -17.53 7.95 -19.78
N LEU A 25 -16.43 8.40 -19.18
CA LEU A 25 -15.09 7.97 -19.53
C LEU A 25 -14.38 7.43 -18.27
N GLU A 26 -13.72 6.30 -18.44
CA GLU A 26 -12.85 5.71 -17.44
C GLU A 26 -11.39 6.00 -17.80
N PHE A 27 -10.65 6.57 -16.85
CA PHE A 27 -9.25 6.91 -17.01
C PHE A 27 -8.40 6.01 -16.12
N GLN A 28 -7.39 5.38 -16.71
CA GLN A 28 -6.33 4.72 -15.94
C GLN A 28 -5.43 5.78 -15.32
N THR A 29 -5.10 5.61 -14.05
CA THR A 29 -4.32 6.55 -13.25
C THR A 29 -3.16 5.82 -12.57
N ASP A 30 -2.16 6.56 -12.12
CA ASP A 30 -1.06 6.04 -11.30
C ASP A 30 -0.77 7.09 -10.21
N ILE A 31 -1.58 7.03 -9.15
CA ILE A 31 -1.63 8.03 -8.09
C ILE A 31 -1.34 7.35 -6.75
N SER A 32 -0.28 7.80 -6.08
CA SER A 32 0.02 7.42 -4.70
C SER A 32 -0.86 8.21 -3.73
N LEU A 33 -1.61 7.52 -2.87
CA LEU A 33 -2.51 8.12 -1.90
C LEU A 33 -1.92 8.04 -0.48
N LEU A 34 -1.93 9.17 0.24
CA LEU A 34 -1.66 9.23 1.67
C LEU A 34 -2.92 9.73 2.36
N ILE A 35 -3.54 8.87 3.19
CA ILE A 35 -4.79 9.20 3.88
C ILE A 35 -4.48 9.43 5.36
N VAL A 36 -4.84 10.63 5.84
CA VAL A 36 -4.78 10.98 7.26
C VAL A 36 -6.21 11.08 7.78
N SER A 37 -6.57 10.23 8.74
CA SER A 37 -7.91 10.20 9.32
C SER A 37 -7.86 10.15 10.85
N PHE A 38 -8.87 10.75 11.48
CA PHE A 38 -9.14 10.53 12.89
C PHE A 38 -10.03 9.29 13.03
N GLY A 39 -9.44 8.18 13.47
CA GLY A 39 -10.11 6.87 13.55
C GLY A 39 -10.01 6.09 12.24
N LYS A 40 -10.93 5.13 12.05
CA LYS A 40 -10.92 4.21 10.91
C LYS A 40 -11.20 4.95 9.60
N SER A 41 -10.35 4.72 8.59
CA SER A 41 -10.56 5.27 7.25
C SER A 41 -11.88 4.80 6.65
N LEU A 42 -12.55 5.70 5.93
CA LEU A 42 -13.76 5.42 5.15
C LEU A 42 -13.44 4.80 3.78
N VAL A 43 -12.20 5.00 3.32
CA VAL A 43 -11.67 4.47 2.07
C VAL A 43 -10.78 3.27 2.41
N PRO A 44 -10.86 2.16 1.64
CA PRO A 44 -9.92 1.05 1.81
C PRO A 44 -8.48 1.54 1.67
N VAL A 45 -7.59 1.04 2.52
CA VAL A 45 -6.17 1.36 2.53
C VAL A 45 -5.39 0.07 2.67
N ASP A 46 -4.28 -0.05 1.94
CA ASP A 46 -3.40 -1.22 2.01
C ASP A 46 -2.62 -1.26 3.34
N CYS A 47 -2.30 -0.09 3.87
CA CYS A 47 -1.57 0.08 5.13
C CYS A 47 -2.27 1.12 6.01
N ALA A 48 -2.69 0.70 7.19
CA ALA A 48 -3.28 1.58 8.21
C ALA A 48 -2.38 1.63 9.44
N ILE A 49 -1.69 2.75 9.64
CA ILE A 49 -0.84 2.96 10.83
C ILE A 49 -1.59 3.87 11.80
N THR A 50 -1.84 3.36 13.01
CA THR A 50 -2.46 4.16 14.08
C THR A 50 -1.39 4.93 14.83
N LEU A 51 -1.42 6.25 14.73
CA LEU A 51 -0.52 7.12 15.49
C LEU A 51 -0.92 7.13 16.96
N GLN A 52 0.00 6.72 17.83
CA GLN A 52 -0.14 6.89 19.28
C GLN A 52 0.63 8.14 19.71
N PRO A 53 0.10 8.94 20.65
CA PRO A 53 0.84 10.07 21.21
C PRO A 53 2.10 9.53 21.91
N GLY A 54 3.26 9.77 21.31
CA GLY A 54 4.56 9.41 21.87
C GLY A 54 5.39 10.66 22.13
N GLU A 55 6.53 10.48 22.81
CA GLU A 55 7.53 11.54 22.91
C GLU A 55 8.05 11.86 21.50
N ILE A 56 8.08 13.14 21.16
CA ILE A 56 8.69 13.59 19.91
C ILE A 56 10.19 13.42 20.12
N HIS A 57 10.75 12.35 19.55
CA HIS A 57 12.18 12.27 19.39
C HIS A 57 12.59 13.32 18.35
N ASP A 58 13.55 14.18 18.69
CA ASP A 58 14.21 15.06 17.72
C ASP A 58 14.91 14.19 16.68
N GLY A 59 14.16 13.81 15.65
CA GLY A 59 14.66 13.12 14.48
C GLY A 59 15.61 14.06 13.74
N LEU A 60 16.64 13.48 13.13
CA LEU A 60 17.52 14.23 12.24
C LEU A 60 16.69 14.71 11.04
N GLU A 61 16.32 15.99 11.02
CA GLU A 61 15.67 16.57 9.85
C GLU A 61 16.69 16.58 8.69
N PRO A 62 16.40 15.91 7.57
CA PRO A 62 17.32 15.89 6.44
C PRO A 62 17.46 17.31 5.86
N SER A 63 18.66 17.65 5.40
CA SER A 63 18.88 18.89 4.68
C SER A 63 18.15 18.90 3.34
N GLU A 64 17.90 20.07 2.76
CA GLU A 64 17.27 20.17 1.43
C GLU A 64 18.08 19.44 0.35
N GLU A 65 19.41 19.42 0.48
CA GLU A 65 20.30 18.68 -0.42
C GLU A 65 20.04 17.16 -0.34
N GLN A 66 19.93 16.62 0.86
CA GLN A 66 19.60 15.21 1.08
C GLN A 66 18.20 14.87 0.55
N LEU A 67 17.21 15.75 0.77
CA LEU A 67 15.87 15.59 0.22
C LEU A 67 15.88 15.55 -1.31
N GLN A 68 16.70 16.37 -1.96
CA GLN A 68 16.86 16.33 -3.42
C GLN A 68 17.50 15.02 -3.89
N GLU A 69 18.49 14.51 -3.18
CA GLU A 69 19.09 13.21 -3.49
C GLU A 69 18.05 12.08 -3.35
N PHE A 70 17.25 12.07 -2.29
CA PHE A 70 16.17 11.09 -2.11
C PHE A 70 15.14 11.16 -3.24
N ARG A 71 14.70 12.36 -3.62
CA ARG A 71 13.75 12.54 -4.74
C ARG A 71 14.33 12.01 -6.05
N LYS A 72 15.61 12.31 -6.36
CA LYS A 72 16.30 11.80 -7.55
C LYS A 72 16.37 10.28 -7.52
N TYR A 73 16.82 9.71 -6.41
CA TYR A 73 16.98 8.27 -6.24
C TYR A 73 15.65 7.51 -6.45
N ILE A 74 14.58 7.93 -5.76
CA ILE A 74 13.25 7.32 -5.88
C ILE A 74 12.71 7.45 -7.32
N SER A 75 12.92 8.61 -7.96
CA SER A 75 12.46 8.84 -9.33
C SER A 75 13.16 7.93 -10.34
N VAL A 76 14.47 7.73 -10.19
CA VAL A 76 15.25 6.83 -11.05
C VAL A 76 14.83 5.38 -10.84
N LEU A 77 14.66 4.95 -9.58
CA LEU A 77 14.24 3.58 -9.26
C LEU A 77 12.84 3.27 -9.76
N ARG A 78 11.90 4.22 -9.73
CA ARG A 78 10.54 4.01 -10.26
C ARG A 78 10.52 3.68 -11.75
N LEU A 79 11.54 4.11 -12.49
CA LEU A 79 11.70 3.84 -13.92
C LEU A 79 12.50 2.57 -14.21
N ALA A 80 13.11 1.96 -13.19
CA ALA A 80 13.91 0.76 -13.36
C ALA A 80 13.02 -0.48 -13.47
N ASP A 81 13.33 -1.37 -14.42
CA ASP A 81 12.65 -2.65 -14.55
C ASP A 81 13.04 -3.57 -13.39
N TYR A 82 12.12 -3.75 -12.44
CA TYR A 82 12.27 -4.74 -11.38
C TYR A 82 11.52 -6.01 -11.75
N LYS A 83 12.22 -7.15 -11.68
CA LYS A 83 11.61 -8.48 -11.80
C LYS A 83 11.84 -9.21 -10.50
N LEU A 84 10.75 -9.68 -9.90
CA LEU A 84 10.82 -10.52 -8.71
C LEU A 84 11.57 -11.82 -9.06
N PRO A 85 12.70 -12.12 -8.39
CA PRO A 85 13.41 -13.37 -8.61
C PRO A 85 12.54 -14.58 -8.23
N GLU A 86 12.61 -15.66 -9.01
CA GLU A 86 11.83 -16.88 -8.74
C GLU A 86 12.14 -17.52 -7.38
N GLU A 87 13.38 -17.37 -6.90
CA GLU A 87 13.79 -17.89 -5.59
C GLU A 87 13.01 -17.22 -4.45
N ILE A 88 12.90 -15.89 -4.49
CA ILE A 88 12.12 -15.12 -3.52
C ILE A 88 10.63 -15.45 -3.64
N ALA A 89 10.11 -15.62 -4.85
CA ALA A 89 8.71 -16.01 -5.05
C ALA A 89 8.38 -17.37 -4.39
N LYS A 90 9.28 -18.36 -4.49
CA LYS A 90 9.11 -19.67 -3.84
C LYS A 90 9.21 -19.59 -2.32
N GLU A 91 10.07 -18.73 -1.81
CA GLU A 91 10.19 -18.50 -0.37
C GLU A 91 8.89 -17.92 0.20
N ILE A 92 8.33 -16.89 -0.45
CA ILE A 92 7.03 -16.31 -0.09
C ILE A 92 5.90 -17.36 -0.14
N GLU A 93 5.86 -18.19 -1.20
CA GLU A 93 4.87 -19.27 -1.30
C GLU A 93 5.00 -20.30 -0.17
N THR A 94 6.23 -20.64 0.21
CA THR A 94 6.51 -21.61 1.26
C THR A 94 6.07 -21.05 2.62
N GLU A 95 6.44 -19.81 2.92
CA GLU A 95 6.03 -19.11 4.13
C GLU A 95 4.50 -19.01 4.22
N PHE A 96 3.83 -18.68 3.11
CA PHE A 96 2.37 -18.66 3.03
C PHE A 96 1.73 -20.02 3.38
N MET A 97 2.29 -21.11 2.86
CA MET A 97 1.80 -22.45 3.18
C MET A 97 2.02 -22.83 4.64
N GLU A 98 3.16 -22.46 5.22
CA GLU A 98 3.48 -22.74 6.62
C GLU A 98 2.57 -21.99 7.58
N GLN A 99 2.37 -20.69 7.35
CA GLN A 99 1.46 -19.88 8.17
C GLN A 99 0.02 -20.39 8.11
N ARG A 100 -0.46 -20.84 6.94
CA ARG A 100 -1.80 -21.46 6.81
C ARG A 100 -1.90 -22.81 7.50
N LYS A 101 -0.86 -23.65 7.44
CA LYS A 101 -0.82 -24.93 8.17
C LYS A 101 -0.85 -24.69 9.68
N ALA A 102 -0.07 -23.72 10.16
CA ALA A 102 -0.03 -23.35 11.58
C ALA A 102 -1.39 -22.84 12.07
N ALA A 103 -2.05 -21.95 11.31
CA ALA A 103 -3.40 -21.46 11.65
C ALA A 103 -4.45 -22.58 11.65
N SER A 104 -4.39 -23.50 10.67
CA SER A 104 -5.27 -24.68 10.64
C SER A 104 -5.05 -25.62 11.81
N ALA A 105 -3.81 -25.78 12.28
CA ALA A 105 -3.49 -26.61 13.45
C ALA A 105 -3.90 -25.94 14.77
N ALA A 106 -3.81 -24.61 14.84
CA ALA A 106 -4.21 -23.81 16.01
C ALA A 106 -5.73 -23.56 16.10
N GLY A 107 -6.50 -23.89 15.05
CA GLY A 107 -7.95 -23.65 14.99
C GLY A 107 -8.33 -22.17 14.90
N THR A 108 -7.38 -21.31 14.50
CA THR A 108 -7.59 -19.87 14.32
C THR A 108 -8.06 -19.55 12.90
N ALA A 109 -8.58 -18.34 12.69
CA ALA A 109 -8.99 -17.88 11.36
C ALA A 109 -7.79 -17.96 10.39
N LEU A 110 -8.03 -18.49 9.19
CA LEU A 110 -7.01 -18.58 8.15
C LEU A 110 -6.62 -17.16 7.73
N PRO A 111 -5.32 -16.79 7.79
CA PRO A 111 -4.88 -15.48 7.33
C PRO A 111 -5.18 -15.34 5.84
N SER A 112 -5.71 -14.18 5.46
CA SER A 112 -5.95 -13.83 4.07
C SER A 112 -4.63 -13.51 3.35
N ALA A 113 -4.61 -13.59 2.02
CA ALA A 113 -3.41 -13.28 1.24
C ALA A 113 -2.95 -11.81 1.43
N GLU A 114 -3.89 -10.91 1.68
CA GLU A 114 -3.64 -9.47 1.91
C GLU A 114 -2.94 -9.23 3.25
N GLU A 115 -3.41 -9.88 4.33
CA GLU A 115 -2.80 -9.76 5.67
C GLU A 115 -1.37 -10.29 5.71
N LEU A 116 -1.10 -11.32 4.90
CA LEU A 116 0.20 -11.98 4.84
C LEU A 116 1.18 -11.18 3.98
N ALA A 117 0.73 -10.65 2.83
CA ALA A 117 1.51 -9.69 2.04
C ALA A 117 1.89 -8.47 2.89
N PHE A 118 0.96 -7.97 3.70
CA PHE A 118 1.23 -6.89 4.63
C PHE A 118 2.28 -7.26 5.69
N SER A 119 2.23 -8.48 6.26
CA SER A 119 3.23 -8.93 7.25
C SER A 119 4.63 -9.10 6.67
N ILE A 120 4.74 -9.58 5.42
CA ILE A 120 6.03 -9.77 4.74
C ILE A 120 6.64 -8.41 4.35
N LEU A 121 5.81 -7.42 4.00
CA LEU A 121 6.30 -6.07 3.68
C LEU A 121 6.79 -5.27 4.90
N LEU A 122 6.37 -5.66 6.10
CA LEU A 122 6.71 -4.99 7.37
C LEU A 122 7.83 -5.67 8.16
N ALA A 123 8.16 -6.93 7.84
CA ALA A 123 9.24 -7.71 8.45
C ALA A 123 10.60 -7.39 7.81
#